data_AF-L8JJU3-F1
#
_entry.id   AF-L8JJU3-F1
#
_cell.length_a   1.000
_cell.length_b   1.000
_cell.length_c   1.000
_cell.angle_alpha   90.00
_cell.angle_beta   90.00
_cell.angle_gamma   90.00
#
_symmetry.space_group_name_H-M   'P 1'
#
loop_
_entity.id
_entity.type
_entity.pdbx_description
1 polymer ?
#
loop_
_entity_poly.entity_id
_entity_poly.type
_entity_poly.pdbx_seq_one_letter_code
_entity_poly.pdbx_strand_id
1 'polypeptide(L)'
;MSFSDYLDDFIKQRDQQSKTAAPGKRTFQRQPVIQDATSQSVAREAIAKAQEEASERASFETKAAHTRVNGRCVLESEAHNADQLKPQAKPADPDRVRYIQQLRKDLKLKKRQS
;
A
#
# COMPACT_ATOMS: atom_id res chain seq x y z
N MET A 1 30.11 -26.98 -29.15
CA MET A 1 30.64 -26.64 -27.81
C MET A 1 29.55 -26.97 -26.81
N SER A 2 29.80 -27.94 -25.95
CA SER A 2 28.82 -28.40 -24.96
C SER A 2 28.84 -27.46 -23.75
N PHE A 3 27.73 -27.36 -23.02
CA PHE A 3 27.64 -26.55 -21.81
C PHE A 3 28.72 -26.92 -20.77
N SER A 4 29.12 -28.19 -20.73
CA SER A 4 30.19 -28.69 -19.87
C SER A 4 31.53 -28.03 -20.17
N ASP A 5 31.85 -27.81 -21.45
CA ASP A 5 33.10 -27.17 -21.88
C ASP A 5 33.16 -25.71 -21.37
N TYR A 6 32.01 -25.02 -21.36
CA TYR A 6 31.91 -23.65 -20.88
C TYR A 6 32.10 -23.53 -19.36
N LEU A 7 31.60 -24.51 -18.58
CA LEU A 7 31.81 -24.54 -17.15
C LEU A 7 33.27 -24.80 -16.79
N ASP A 8 33.92 -25.71 -17.50
CA ASP A 8 35.35 -26.00 -17.28
C ASP A 8 36.23 -24.80 -17.59
N ASP A 9 35.92 -24.06 -18.67
CA ASP A 9 36.65 -22.84 -19.03
C ASP A 9 36.39 -21.70 -18.03
N PHE A 10 35.17 -21.57 -17.52
CA PHE A 10 34.84 -20.60 -16.46
C PHE A 10 35.61 -20.89 -15.16
N ILE A 11 35.69 -22.16 -14.74
CA ILE A 11 36.43 -22.57 -13.55
C ILE A 11 37.93 -22.28 -13.72
N LYS A 12 38.51 -22.58 -14.88
CA LYS A 12 39.92 -22.29 -15.20
C LYS A 12 40.24 -20.81 -15.16
N GLN A 13 39.36 -19.95 -15.69
CA GLN A 13 39.55 -18.50 -15.66
C GLN A 13 39.51 -17.92 -14.24
N ARG A 14 38.58 -18.40 -13.41
CA ARG A 14 38.47 -17.99 -12.00
C ARG A 14 39.74 -18.34 -11.22
N ASP A 15 40.29 -19.53 -11.44
CA ASP A 15 41.49 -20.00 -10.73
C ASP A 15 42.79 -19.36 -11.24
N GLN A 16 42.80 -18.81 -12.46
CA GLN A 16 43.93 -18.00 -12.96
C GLN A 16 43.93 -16.57 -12.41
N GLN A 17 42.75 -15.97 -12.20
CA GLN A 17 42.64 -14.63 -11.59
C GLN A 17 43.13 -14.61 -10.13
N SER A 18 42.97 -15.70 -9.39
CA SER A 18 43.47 -15.79 -8.00
C SER A 18 44.98 -16.01 -7.90
N LYS A 19 45.62 -16.58 -8.93
CA LYS A 19 47.07 -16.89 -8.94
C LYS A 19 47.96 -15.80 -9.53
N THR A 20 47.40 -14.82 -10.25
CA THR A 20 48.13 -13.68 -10.85
C THR A 20 48.03 -12.39 -10.02
N ALA A 21 47.63 -12.49 -8.75
CA ALA A 21 47.76 -11.38 -7.81
C ALA A 21 49.24 -11.22 -7.40
N ALA A 22 49.93 -10.30 -8.07
CA ALA A 22 51.30 -9.88 -7.76
C ALA A 22 51.52 -9.62 -6.25
N PRO A 23 52.72 -9.91 -5.70
CA PRO A 23 53.04 -9.67 -4.30
C PRO A 23 53.28 -8.17 -4.11
N GLY A 24 52.22 -7.40 -3.88
CA GLY A 24 52.36 -5.95 -3.73
C GLY A 24 51.07 -5.15 -3.51
N LYS A 25 49.89 -5.74 -3.70
CA LYS A 25 48.65 -5.07 -3.30
C LYS A 25 48.31 -5.47 -1.87
N ARG A 26 48.83 -4.68 -0.92
CA ARG A 26 48.27 -4.57 0.42
C ARG A 26 46.76 -4.61 0.29
N THR A 27 46.15 -5.59 0.92
CA THR A 27 44.72 -5.66 1.17
C THR A 27 44.34 -4.37 1.90
N PHE A 28 43.95 -3.36 1.13
CA PHE A 28 43.24 -2.20 1.66
C PHE A 28 41.90 -2.77 2.11
N GLN A 29 41.87 -3.28 3.34
CA GLN A 29 40.63 -3.61 4.01
C GLN A 29 39.85 -2.31 4.03
N ARG A 30 38.82 -2.25 3.18
CA ARG A 30 37.88 -1.14 3.18
C ARG A 30 37.25 -1.16 4.56
N GLN A 31 37.71 -0.28 5.44
CA GLN A 31 36.99 0.09 6.65
C GLN A 31 35.55 0.39 6.22
N PRO A 32 34.52 -0.27 6.77
CA PRO A 32 33.15 0.06 6.44
C PRO A 32 32.89 1.48 6.93
N VAL A 33 32.93 2.44 6.00
CA VAL A 33 32.48 3.80 6.27
C VAL A 33 30.97 3.69 6.38
N ILE A 34 30.44 3.96 7.57
CA ILE A 34 29.00 4.08 7.81
C ILE A 34 28.54 5.27 6.96
N GLN A 35 27.96 4.99 5.80
CA GLN A 35 27.34 6.00 4.95
C GLN A 35 25.90 6.17 5.40
N ASP A 36 25.51 7.42 5.68
CA ASP A 36 24.12 7.75 5.98
C ASP A 36 23.21 7.30 4.84
N ALA A 37 22.03 6.80 5.20
CA ALA A 37 21.07 6.30 4.23
C ALA A 37 20.68 7.43 3.25
N THR A 38 21.03 7.25 1.98
CA THR A 38 20.57 8.10 0.89
C THR A 38 19.03 8.14 0.84
N SER A 39 18.46 9.22 0.30
CA SER A 39 16.99 9.31 0.12
C SER A 39 16.40 8.12 -0.63
N GLN A 40 17.17 7.51 -1.56
CA GLN A 40 16.76 6.32 -2.29
C GLN A 40 16.77 5.05 -1.43
N SER A 41 17.76 4.89 -0.55
CA SER A 41 17.80 3.74 0.37
C SER A 41 16.70 3.82 1.41
N VAL A 42 16.40 5.02 1.94
CA VAL A 42 15.28 5.22 2.88
C VAL A 42 13.94 4.91 2.20
N ALA A 43 13.74 5.35 0.95
CA ALA A 43 12.51 5.04 0.22
C ALA A 43 12.35 3.53 -0.02
N ARG A 44 13.43 2.81 -0.34
CA ARG A 44 13.41 1.35 -0.53
C ARG A 44 13.09 0.62 0.78
N GLU A 45 13.69 1.05 1.88
CA GLU A 45 13.43 0.48 3.20
C GLU A 45 11.99 0.74 3.64
N ALA A 46 11.46 1.94 3.42
CA ALA A 46 10.07 2.27 3.72
C ALA A 46 9.09 1.40 2.91
N ILE A 47 9.37 1.15 1.62
CA ILE A 47 8.55 0.25 0.80
C ILE A 47 8.62 -1.18 1.33
N ALA A 48 9.81 -1.69 1.62
CA ALA A 48 9.98 -3.05 2.15
C ALA A 48 9.22 -3.22 3.46
N LYS A 49 9.36 -2.27 4.39
CA LYS A 49 8.64 -2.27 5.67
C LYS A 49 7.12 -2.21 5.47
N ALA A 50 6.63 -1.37 4.56
CA ALA A 50 5.20 -1.30 4.27
C ALA A 50 4.65 -2.62 3.67
N GLN A 51 5.45 -3.34 2.88
CA GLN A 51 5.09 -4.65 2.35
C GLN A 51 5.03 -5.72 3.45
N GLU A 52 6.00 -5.72 4.36
CA GLU A 52 6.00 -6.62 5.53
C GLU A 52 4.76 -6.37 6.40
N GLU A 53 4.50 -5.11 6.78
CA GLU A 53 3.32 -4.73 7.56
C GLU A 53 2.01 -5.11 6.85
N ALA A 54 1.93 -4.89 5.52
CA ALA A 54 0.75 -5.28 4.74
C ALA A 54 0.56 -6.79 4.72
N SER A 55 1.66 -7.57 4.63
CA SER A 55 1.60 -9.03 4.65
C SER A 55 1.12 -9.57 6.00
N GLU A 56 1.60 -8.99 7.10
CA GLU A 56 1.16 -9.33 8.44
C GLU A 56 -0.33 -9.04 8.58
N ARG A 57 -0.78 -7.83 8.23
CA ARG A 57 -2.21 -7.46 8.27
C ARG A 57 -3.08 -8.39 7.44
N ALA A 58 -2.70 -8.66 6.19
CA ALA A 58 -3.46 -9.56 5.32
C ALA A 58 -3.64 -10.95 5.95
N SER A 59 -2.65 -11.46 6.68
CA SER A 59 -2.73 -12.76 7.35
C SER A 59 -3.81 -12.82 8.45
N PHE A 60 -4.12 -11.67 9.07
CA PHE A 60 -5.18 -11.52 10.06
C PHE A 60 -6.53 -11.21 9.40
N GLU A 61 -6.53 -10.22 8.51
CA GLU A 61 -7.75 -9.70 7.87
C GLU A 61 -8.46 -10.79 7.09
N THR A 62 -7.73 -11.61 6.30
CA THR A 62 -8.31 -12.70 5.50
C THR A 62 -9.09 -13.73 6.32
N LYS A 63 -8.75 -13.92 7.60
CA LYS A 63 -9.42 -14.87 8.50
C LYS A 63 -10.56 -14.24 9.31
N ALA A 64 -10.62 -12.91 9.35
CA ALA A 64 -11.62 -12.19 10.11
C ALA A 64 -13.00 -12.27 9.44
N ALA A 65 -14.05 -12.01 10.23
CA ALA A 65 -15.38 -11.87 9.70
C ALA A 65 -15.50 -10.57 8.89
N HIS A 66 -16.07 -10.67 7.69
CA HIS A 66 -16.29 -9.54 6.81
C HIS A 66 -17.77 -9.30 6.57
N THR A 67 -18.14 -8.04 6.40
CA THR A 67 -19.50 -7.61 6.07
C THR A 67 -19.49 -6.82 4.77
N ARG A 68 -20.63 -6.82 4.07
CA ARG A 68 -20.79 -6.05 2.83
C ARG A 68 -21.43 -4.70 3.13
N VAL A 69 -20.70 -3.62 2.85
CA VAL A 69 -21.19 -2.24 2.97
C VAL A 69 -21.07 -1.55 1.61
N ASN A 70 -22.19 -1.06 1.05
CA ASN A 70 -22.23 -0.39 -0.25
C ASN A 70 -21.53 -1.17 -1.40
N GLY A 71 -21.62 -2.50 -1.37
CA GLY A 71 -20.99 -3.39 -2.37
C GLY A 71 -19.51 -3.69 -2.14
N ARG A 72 -18.88 -3.17 -1.08
CA ARG A 72 -17.50 -3.48 -0.68
C ARG A 72 -17.49 -4.48 0.48
N CYS A 73 -16.49 -5.37 0.49
CA CYS A 73 -16.23 -6.28 1.60
C CYS A 73 -15.29 -5.58 2.58
N VAL A 74 -15.74 -5.38 3.82
CA VAL A 74 -15.01 -4.65 4.86
C VAL A 74 -15.04 -5.44 6.16
N LEU A 75 -14.10 -5.16 7.06
CA LEU A 75 -14.13 -5.73 8.40
C LEU A 75 -15.28 -5.16 9.21
N GLU A 76 -15.73 -5.90 10.23
CA GLU A 76 -16.81 -5.44 11.13
C GLU A 76 -16.45 -4.12 11.85
N SER A 77 -15.19 -3.97 12.25
CA SER A 77 -14.68 -2.73 12.87
C SER A 77 -14.76 -1.53 11.93
N GLU A 78 -14.42 -1.74 10.65
CA GLU A 78 -14.49 -0.70 9.62
C GLU A 78 -15.93 -0.32 9.29
N ALA A 79 -16.82 -1.31 9.20
CA ALA A 79 -18.25 -1.09 9.00
C ALA A 79 -18.82 -0.24 10.15
N HIS A 80 -18.47 -0.58 11.39
CA HIS A 80 -18.92 0.17 12.56
C HIS A 80 -18.39 1.61 12.57
N ASN A 81 -17.11 1.81 12.23
CA ASN A 81 -16.53 3.15 12.13
C ASN A 81 -17.19 3.98 11.01
N ALA A 82 -17.50 3.35 9.88
CA ALA A 82 -18.19 4.02 8.78
C ALA A 82 -19.61 4.47 9.20
N ASP A 83 -20.28 3.70 10.05
CA ASP A 83 -21.58 4.08 10.61
C ASP A 83 -21.49 5.25 11.59
N GLN A 84 -20.47 5.29 12.44
CA GLN A 84 -20.24 6.40 13.37
C GLN A 84 -19.88 7.71 12.64
N LEU A 85 -19.16 7.61 11.53
CA LEU A 85 -18.77 8.76 10.71
C LEU A 85 -19.89 9.31 9.83
N LYS A 86 -21.09 8.72 9.84
CA LYS A 86 -22.22 9.24 9.07
C LYS A 86 -22.55 10.66 9.55
N PRO A 87 -22.40 11.68 8.69
CA PRO A 87 -22.72 13.04 9.08
C PRO A 87 -24.20 13.10 9.43
N GLN A 88 -24.52 13.68 10.58
CA GLN A 88 -25.91 13.93 10.93
C GLN A 88 -26.52 14.86 9.88
N ALA A 89 -27.65 14.47 9.32
CA ALA A 89 -28.36 15.29 8.35
C ALA A 89 -28.66 16.65 8.99
N LYS A 90 -28.14 17.73 8.40
CA LYS A 90 -28.45 19.09 8.86
C LYS A 90 -29.97 19.26 8.85
N PRO A 91 -30.59 19.75 9.94
CA PRO A 91 -32.03 19.99 9.94
C PRO A 91 -32.39 20.92 8.79
N ALA A 92 -33.49 20.62 8.10
CA ALA A 92 -33.93 21.40 6.96
C ALA A 92 -34.23 22.84 7.40
N ASP A 93 -33.74 23.80 6.62
CA ASP A 93 -33.98 25.22 6.86
C ASP A 93 -35.51 25.50 6.84
N PRO A 94 -36.08 26.04 7.94
CA PRO A 94 -37.52 26.25 8.06
C PRO A 94 -38.07 27.21 6.99
N ASP A 95 -37.30 28.21 6.54
CA ASP A 95 -37.76 29.15 5.52
C ASP A 95 -37.77 28.49 4.14
N ARG A 96 -36.79 27.64 3.86
CA ARG A 96 -36.78 26.80 2.65
C ARG A 96 -37.97 25.85 2.63
N VAL A 97 -38.34 25.26 3.77
CA VAL A 97 -39.51 24.38 3.88
C VAL A 97 -40.80 25.15 3.62
N ARG A 98 -40.97 26.34 4.20
CA ARG A 98 -42.13 27.22 3.97
C ARG A 98 -42.26 27.60 2.50
N TYR A 99 -41.15 27.99 1.88
CA TYR A 99 -41.13 28.34 0.46
C TYR A 99 -41.51 27.15 -0.43
N ILE A 100 -41.00 25.95 -0.16
CA ILE A 100 -41.39 24.72 -0.88
C ILE A 100 -42.89 24.43 -0.71
N GLN A 101 -43.45 24.64 0.48
CA GLN A 101 -44.89 24.45 0.72
C GLN A 101 -45.73 25.47 -0.06
N GLN A 102 -45.28 26.72 -0.13
CA GLN A 102 -45.93 27.76 -0.92
C GLN A 102 -45.90 27.41 -2.42
N LEU A 103 -44.73 27.06 -2.96
CA LEU A 103 -44.59 26.63 -4.35
C LEU A 103 -45.47 25.42 -4.69
N ARG A 104 -45.60 24.44 -3.78
CA ARG A 104 -46.51 23.30 -3.97
C ARG A 104 -47.97 23.72 -4.10
N LYS A 105 -48.40 24.73 -3.33
CA LYS A 105 -49.75 25.30 -3.41
C LYS A 105 -49.95 26.05 -4.73
N ASP A 106 -49.01 26.93 -5.07
CA ASP A 106 -49.08 27.77 -6.27
C ASP A 106 -49.10 26.95 -7.55
N LEU A 107 -48.27 25.90 -7.62
CA LEU A 107 -48.17 25.00 -8.76
C LEU A 107 -49.23 23.87 -8.73
N LYS A 108 -50.13 23.85 -7.75
CA LYS A 108 -51.16 22.81 -7.54
C LYS A 108 -50.60 21.38 -7.57
N LEU A 109 -49.36 21.21 -7.08
CA LEU A 109 -48.68 19.92 -7.10
C LEU A 109 -49.34 18.99 -6.07
N LYS A 110 -50.05 17.97 -6.56
CA LYS A 110 -50.53 16.88 -5.69
C LYS A 110 -49.34 16.09 -5.17
N LYS A 111 -49.30 15.84 -3.87
CA LYS A 111 -48.34 14.92 -3.26
C LYS A 111 -48.52 13.55 -3.93
N ARG A 112 -47.54 13.11 -4.72
CA ARG A 112 -47.51 11.71 -5.20
C ARG A 112 -47.45 10.84 -3.94
N GLN A 113 -48.47 10.02 -3.74
CA GLN A 113 -48.39 8.94 -2.77
C GLN A 113 -47.43 7.91 -3.35
N SER A 114 -46.29 7.73 -2.69
CA SER A 114 -45.40 6.59 -2.88
C SER A 114 -45.70 5.56 -1.82
#